data_AF-A0A6G2QHX2-F1
#
_entry.id   AF-A0A6G2QHX2-F1
#
_cell.length_a   1.000
_cell.length_b   1.000
_cell.length_c   1.000
_cell.angle_alpha   90.00
_cell.angle_beta   90.00
_cell.angle_gamma   90.00
#
_symmetry.space_group_name_H-M   'P 1'
#
loop_
_entity.id
_entity.type
_entity.pdbx_description
1 polymer ?
#
loop_
_entity_poly.entity_id
_entity_poly.type
_entity_poly.pdbx_seq_one_letter_code
_entity_poly.pdbx_strand_id
1 'polypeptide(L)'
;MISGRARLALCAWAATLMTACALLPLVEPVSWIVQAALLLGVQSGVGAAARRVPLARPVTVALQVLVTLVLLTLVFARAHAFAGLFPGPDAFRFFADLLERGGNDVGRYAIPAPLSDGIRLMLVGGVLVIGLLVDTLAVTFRSAAPAGLPLLALYSVAAGLSDNGVEWLWFLLAAAGYLMLLLAEGRDRLAQWGRVFGTAARGPGSRPPGAAAPVRTGRRIGAVALGIALVVPLGLPSMNGGLLDAAGSRVGRGTGGSGTISEVSPLVSLQDSLNVDEDRQVMSVRTELTDVTDLYLRIVSLDEFDGTTWKPSKRSHTAVPQGPFPTPPGLGPGV
;
A
#
# COMPACT_ATOMS: atom_id res chain seq x y z
N MET A 1 29.60 18.20 9.81
CA MET A 1 28.21 18.46 10.23
C MET A 1 27.31 18.35 8.99
N ILE A 2 26.29 17.50 9.01
CA ILE A 2 25.38 17.31 7.87
C ILE A 2 24.53 18.59 7.70
N SER A 3 24.44 19.13 6.48
CA SER A 3 23.62 20.30 6.17
C SER A 3 22.12 19.99 6.35
N GLY A 4 21.30 20.96 6.79
CA GLY A 4 19.86 20.73 7.10
C GLY A 4 19.08 20.09 5.95
N ARG A 5 19.39 20.47 4.71
CA ARG A 5 18.81 19.87 3.50
C ARG A 5 19.18 18.39 3.32
N ALA A 6 20.41 17.99 3.63
CA ALA A 6 20.82 16.59 3.56
C ALA A 6 20.15 15.74 4.65
N ARG A 7 19.90 16.32 5.84
CA ARG A 7 19.12 15.66 6.89
C ARG A 7 17.66 15.44 6.47
N LEU A 8 17.03 16.45 5.85
CA LEU A 8 15.66 16.34 5.34
C LEU A 8 15.56 15.29 4.22
N ALA A 9 16.50 15.26 3.28
CA ALA A 9 16.53 14.24 2.23
C ALA A 9 16.68 12.81 2.80
N LEU A 10 17.52 12.64 3.84
CA LEU A 10 17.66 11.35 4.52
C LEU A 10 16.37 10.95 5.25
N CYS A 11 15.69 11.89 5.91
CA CYS A 11 14.40 11.63 6.54
C CYS A 11 13.32 11.27 5.52
N ALA A 12 13.29 11.95 4.36
CA ALA A 12 12.36 11.65 3.28
C ALA A 12 12.59 10.23 2.73
N TRP A 13 13.84 9.87 2.46
CA TRP A 13 14.23 8.53 2.04
C TRP A 13 13.83 7.46 3.06
N ALA A 14 14.13 7.69 4.34
CA ALA A 14 13.78 6.77 5.43
C ALA A 14 12.26 6.62 5.59
N ALA A 15 11.51 7.73 5.52
CA ALA A 15 10.05 7.71 5.63
C ALA A 15 9.42 6.88 4.50
N THR A 16 9.83 7.09 3.26
CA THR A 16 9.35 6.30 2.12
C THR A 16 9.68 4.82 2.27
N LEU A 17 10.87 4.47 2.76
CA LEU A 17 11.22 3.07 3.01
C LEU A 17 10.41 2.43 4.13
N MET A 18 10.25 3.12 5.25
CA MET A 18 9.45 2.62 6.37
C MET A 18 7.99 2.40 5.96
N THR A 19 7.44 3.25 5.09
CA THR A 19 6.11 3.05 4.50
C THR A 19 6.10 1.89 3.50
N ALA A 20 7.12 1.76 2.64
CA ALA A 20 7.22 0.66 1.68
C ALA A 20 7.30 -0.72 2.36
N CYS A 21 7.81 -0.80 3.60
CA CYS A 21 7.80 -2.04 4.38
C CYS A 21 6.40 -2.61 4.60
N ALA A 22 5.34 -1.78 4.56
CA ALA A 22 3.96 -2.26 4.66
C ALA A 22 3.57 -3.20 3.49
N LEU A 23 4.28 -3.13 2.36
CA LEU A 23 4.06 -4.00 1.21
C LEU A 23 4.79 -5.35 1.31
N LEU A 24 5.67 -5.55 2.30
CA LEU A 24 6.44 -6.79 2.45
C LEU A 24 5.59 -8.06 2.53
N PRO A 25 4.46 -8.09 3.26
CA PRO A 25 3.63 -9.29 3.36
C PRO A 25 2.91 -9.65 2.04
N LEU A 26 2.88 -8.74 1.07
CA LEU A 26 2.08 -8.92 -0.14
C LEU A 26 2.79 -9.77 -1.20
N VAL A 27 4.14 -9.77 -1.22
CA VAL A 27 4.91 -10.33 -2.34
C VAL A 27 6.18 -11.03 -1.87
N GLU A 28 6.41 -12.24 -2.40
CA GLU A 28 7.62 -13.03 -2.16
C GLU A 28 8.41 -13.24 -3.47
N PRO A 29 9.76 -13.13 -3.44
CA PRO A 29 10.64 -12.91 -2.29
C PRO A 29 10.88 -11.43 -1.95
N VAL A 30 11.27 -11.16 -0.69
CA VAL A 30 11.53 -9.82 -0.12
C VAL A 30 12.71 -9.06 -0.76
N SER A 31 13.46 -9.66 -1.70
CA SER A 31 14.62 -9.02 -2.34
C SER A 31 14.30 -7.70 -3.06
N TRP A 32 13.03 -7.50 -3.46
CA TRP A 32 12.58 -6.27 -4.11
C TRP A 32 12.76 -5.02 -3.22
N ILE A 33 12.66 -5.14 -1.89
CA ILE A 33 12.78 -3.98 -0.99
C ILE A 33 14.22 -3.44 -0.95
N VAL A 34 15.20 -4.34 -0.99
CA VAL A 34 16.62 -3.97 -1.00
C VAL A 34 16.94 -3.22 -2.28
N GLN A 35 16.43 -3.72 -3.40
CA GLN A 35 16.55 -3.06 -4.68
C GLN A 35 15.86 -1.68 -4.69
N ALA A 36 14.62 -1.58 -4.19
CA ALA A 36 13.91 -0.32 -4.07
C ALA A 36 14.70 0.68 -3.20
N ALA A 37 15.28 0.22 -2.08
CA ALA A 37 16.10 1.04 -1.20
C ALA A 37 17.35 1.60 -1.87
N LEU A 38 18.06 0.77 -2.66
CA LEU A 38 19.22 1.20 -3.41
C LEU A 38 18.84 2.24 -4.48
N LEU A 39 17.82 1.95 -5.29
CA LEU A 39 17.37 2.86 -6.36
C LEU A 39 16.87 4.19 -5.79
N LEU A 40 16.08 4.13 -4.71
CA LEU A 40 15.59 5.32 -4.01
C LEU A 40 16.76 6.10 -3.40
N GLY A 41 17.77 5.41 -2.87
CA GLY A 41 18.99 6.03 -2.35
C GLY A 41 19.76 6.79 -3.42
N VAL A 42 19.90 6.21 -4.62
CA VAL A 42 20.51 6.89 -5.77
C VAL A 42 19.67 8.11 -6.18
N GLN A 43 18.34 7.96 -6.32
CA GLN A 43 17.43 9.06 -6.66
C GLN A 43 17.53 10.23 -5.67
N SER A 44 17.45 9.96 -4.37
CA SER A 44 17.58 10.97 -3.31
C SER A 44 18.99 11.56 -3.27
N GLY A 45 20.02 10.74 -3.54
CA GLY A 45 21.42 11.17 -3.64
C GLY A 45 21.64 12.17 -4.78
N VAL A 46 21.10 11.89 -5.97
CA VAL A 46 21.15 12.80 -7.12
C VAL A 46 20.39 14.09 -6.81
N GLY A 47 19.22 14.01 -6.19
CA GLY A 47 18.49 15.20 -5.73
C GLY A 47 19.31 16.06 -4.76
N ALA A 48 19.95 15.43 -3.78
CA ALA A 48 20.80 16.11 -2.80
C ALA A 48 22.05 16.73 -3.45
N ALA A 49 22.66 16.07 -4.44
CA ALA A 49 23.81 16.56 -5.18
C ALA A 49 23.44 17.72 -6.11
N ALA A 50 22.35 17.60 -6.87
CA ALA A 50 21.87 18.64 -7.79
C ALA A 50 21.56 19.96 -7.06
N ARG A 51 21.06 19.88 -5.81
CA ARG A 51 20.78 21.04 -4.96
C ARG A 51 22.03 21.73 -4.38
N ARG A 52 23.23 21.15 -4.56
CA ARG A 52 24.51 21.82 -4.22
C ARG A 52 24.92 22.81 -5.31
N VAL A 53 24.43 22.62 -6.52
CA VAL A 53 24.62 23.51 -7.66
C VAL A 53 23.45 24.51 -7.69
N PRO A 54 23.63 25.78 -8.07
CA PRO A 54 22.55 26.77 -8.19
C PRO A 54 21.63 26.50 -9.40
N LEU A 55 21.10 25.28 -9.51
CA LEU A 55 20.13 24.87 -10.51
C LEU A 55 18.73 25.36 -10.14
N ALA A 56 17.92 25.67 -11.16
CA ALA A 56 16.52 26.00 -10.96
C ALA A 56 15.76 24.79 -10.37
N ARG A 57 14.79 25.05 -9.49
CA ARG A 57 13.96 24.01 -8.85
C ARG A 57 13.37 22.98 -9.85
N PRO A 58 12.73 23.37 -10.97
CA PRO A 58 12.19 22.39 -11.92
C PRO A 58 13.27 21.52 -12.56
N VAL A 59 14.48 22.05 -12.77
CA VAL A 59 15.60 21.29 -13.34
C VAL A 59 16.07 20.20 -12.39
N THR A 60 16.08 20.45 -11.08
CA THR A 60 16.40 19.39 -10.10
C THR A 60 15.38 18.25 -10.11
N VAL A 61 14.09 18.57 -10.27
CA VAL A 61 13.04 17.56 -10.37
C VAL A 61 13.13 16.79 -11.68
N ALA A 62 13.33 17.49 -12.80
CA ALA A 62 13.52 16.88 -14.10
C ALA A 62 14.73 15.92 -14.12
N LEU A 63 15.83 16.31 -13.46
CA LEU A 63 16.99 15.45 -13.33
C LEU A 63 16.69 14.20 -12.49
N GLN A 64 15.97 14.33 -11.39
CA GLN A 64 15.56 13.17 -10.58
C GLN A 64 14.64 12.24 -11.38
N VAL A 65 13.65 12.77 -12.11
CA VAL A 65 12.78 11.99 -13.00
C VAL A 65 13.59 11.25 -14.06
N LEU A 66 14.53 11.94 -14.71
CA LEU A 66 15.39 11.34 -15.73
C LEU A 66 16.25 10.22 -15.15
N VAL A 67 16.87 10.43 -13.99
CA VAL A 67 17.66 9.39 -13.31
C VAL A 67 16.79 8.21 -12.92
N THR A 68 15.60 8.43 -12.35
CA THR A 68 14.67 7.36 -12.00
C THR A 68 14.28 6.54 -13.23
N LEU A 69 14.00 7.20 -14.35
CA LEU A 69 13.66 6.54 -15.61
C LEU A 69 14.82 5.72 -16.18
N VAL A 70 16.04 6.27 -16.16
CA VAL A 70 17.27 5.55 -16.56
C VAL A 70 17.49 4.34 -15.66
N LEU A 71 17.35 4.49 -14.35
CA LEU A 71 17.50 3.39 -13.38
C LEU A 71 16.48 2.28 -13.62
N LEU A 72 15.20 2.62 -13.81
CA LEU A 72 14.17 1.64 -14.16
C LEU A 72 14.49 0.95 -15.48
N THR A 73 14.96 1.69 -16.48
CA THR A 73 15.31 1.14 -17.80
C THR A 73 16.47 0.15 -17.69
N LEU A 74 17.53 0.50 -16.95
CA LEU A 74 18.70 -0.36 -16.75
C LEU A 74 18.37 -1.66 -15.99
N VAL A 75 17.37 -1.61 -15.12
CA VAL A 75 16.99 -2.74 -14.27
C VAL A 75 16.01 -3.67 -14.98
N PHE A 76 14.98 -3.13 -15.63
CA PHE A 76 13.87 -3.92 -16.18
C PHE A 76 13.93 -4.05 -17.71
N ALA A 77 14.44 -3.04 -18.42
CA ALA A 77 14.38 -2.95 -19.88
C ALA A 77 15.77 -2.84 -20.53
N ARG A 78 16.82 -3.36 -19.89
CA ARG A 78 18.22 -3.18 -20.33
C ARG A 78 18.46 -3.59 -21.78
N ALA A 79 17.80 -4.66 -22.24
CA ALA A 79 17.90 -5.17 -23.61
C ALA A 79 17.20 -4.27 -24.65
N HIS A 80 16.25 -3.44 -24.24
CA HIS A 80 15.46 -2.54 -25.09
C HIS A 80 15.91 -1.06 -24.96
N ALA A 81 16.99 -0.81 -24.23
CA ALA A 81 17.52 0.53 -24.01
C ALA A 81 18.32 1.02 -25.22
N PHE A 82 18.08 2.26 -25.65
CA PHE A 82 18.85 2.89 -26.71
C PHE A 82 20.29 3.13 -26.21
N ALA A 83 21.27 2.57 -26.91
CA ALA A 83 22.69 2.53 -26.50
C ALA A 83 22.94 1.94 -25.10
N GLY A 84 22.00 1.14 -24.57
CA GLY A 84 22.14 0.49 -23.26
C GLY A 84 21.96 1.41 -22.04
N LEU A 85 21.64 2.70 -22.22
CA LEU A 85 21.59 3.68 -21.13
C LEU A 85 20.35 4.58 -21.16
N PHE A 86 19.85 4.95 -22.33
CA PHE A 86 18.70 5.85 -22.45
C PHE A 86 17.41 5.09 -22.77
N PRO A 87 16.27 5.48 -22.15
CA PRO A 87 14.96 4.94 -22.49
C PRO A 87 14.63 5.32 -23.93
N GLY A 88 14.68 4.33 -24.82
CA GLY A 88 14.18 4.46 -26.20
C GLY A 88 12.65 4.28 -26.26
N PRO A 89 12.02 4.55 -27.42
CA PRO A 89 10.59 4.30 -27.62
C PRO A 89 10.17 2.86 -27.29
N ASP A 90 11.03 1.88 -27.58
CA ASP A 90 10.78 0.46 -27.31
C ASP A 90 10.82 0.12 -25.82
N ALA A 91 11.64 0.82 -25.03
CA ALA A 91 11.63 0.66 -23.57
C ALA A 91 10.28 1.07 -22.97
N PHE A 92 9.66 2.15 -23.47
CA PHE A 92 8.33 2.57 -23.03
C PHE A 92 7.25 1.56 -23.39
N ARG A 93 7.31 0.95 -24.58
CA ARG A 93 6.39 -0.14 -24.97
C ARG A 93 6.54 -1.34 -24.05
N PHE A 94 7.78 -1.72 -23.76
CA PHE A 94 8.07 -2.83 -22.85
C PHE A 94 7.60 -2.56 -21.42
N PHE A 95 7.74 -1.32 -20.92
CA PHE A 95 7.16 -0.93 -19.63
C PHE A 95 5.63 -1.02 -19.62
N ALA A 96 4.96 -0.60 -20.70
CA ALA A 96 3.51 -0.70 -20.81
C ALA A 96 3.05 -2.18 -20.78
N ASP A 97 3.72 -3.04 -21.54
CA ASP A 97 3.46 -4.49 -21.55
C ASP A 97 3.70 -5.13 -20.18
N LEU A 98 4.80 -4.78 -19.49
CA LEU A 98 5.04 -5.22 -18.10
C LEU A 98 3.96 -4.75 -17.13
N LEU A 99 3.45 -3.53 -17.30
CA LEU A 99 2.42 -2.97 -16.43
C LEU A 99 1.06 -3.63 -16.69
N GLU A 100 0.73 -3.93 -17.94
CA GLU A 100 -0.47 -4.67 -18.32
C GLU A 100 -0.43 -6.11 -17.78
N ARG A 101 0.69 -6.81 -17.97
CA ARG A 101 0.91 -8.15 -17.40
C ARG A 101 0.84 -8.12 -15.87
N GLY A 102 1.49 -7.15 -15.24
CA GLY A 102 1.45 -6.96 -13.78
C GLY A 102 0.04 -6.73 -13.25
N GLY A 103 -0.77 -5.94 -13.96
CA GLY A 103 -2.18 -5.70 -13.60
C GLY A 103 -3.01 -6.98 -13.67
N ASN A 104 -2.84 -7.75 -14.74
CA ASN A 104 -3.50 -9.05 -14.90
C ASN A 104 -3.04 -10.07 -13.83
N ASP A 105 -1.75 -10.06 -13.47
CA ASP A 105 -1.19 -10.93 -12.44
C ASP A 105 -1.76 -10.58 -11.05
N VAL A 106 -1.86 -9.29 -10.69
CA VAL A 106 -2.43 -8.83 -9.41
C VAL A 106 -3.87 -9.28 -9.23
N GLY A 107 -4.66 -9.32 -10.31
CA GLY A 107 -6.03 -9.82 -10.27
C GLY A 107 -6.16 -11.34 -10.16
N ARG A 108 -5.10 -12.10 -10.48
CA ARG A 108 -5.13 -13.57 -10.60
C ARG A 108 -4.49 -14.30 -9.42
N TYR A 109 -3.50 -13.69 -8.76
CA TYR A 109 -2.78 -14.30 -7.65
C TYR A 109 -3.36 -13.90 -6.29
N ALA A 110 -3.53 -14.88 -5.40
CA ALA A 110 -3.79 -14.63 -4.00
C ALA A 110 -2.49 -14.18 -3.29
N ILE A 111 -2.63 -13.39 -2.24
CA ILE A 111 -1.50 -12.94 -1.40
C ILE A 111 -1.00 -14.13 -0.56
N PRO A 112 0.32 -14.38 -0.46
CA PRO A 112 1.43 -13.65 -1.09
C PRO A 112 1.58 -13.94 -2.59
N ALA A 113 1.64 -12.90 -3.41
CA ALA A 113 1.81 -13.05 -4.85
C ALA A 113 3.28 -13.38 -5.20
N PRO A 114 3.53 -14.25 -6.21
CA PRO A 114 4.89 -14.45 -6.71
C PRO A 114 5.41 -13.19 -7.39
N LEU A 115 6.69 -12.87 -7.19
CA LEU A 115 7.33 -11.69 -7.77
C LEU A 115 7.57 -11.85 -9.29
N SER A 116 6.52 -11.63 -10.10
CA SER A 116 6.67 -11.47 -11.55
C SER A 116 7.35 -10.15 -11.89
N ASP A 117 7.96 -10.04 -13.08
CA ASP A 117 8.64 -8.81 -13.50
C ASP A 117 7.70 -7.59 -13.54
N GLY A 118 6.42 -7.81 -13.88
CA GLY A 118 5.38 -6.78 -13.87
C GLY A 118 5.06 -6.28 -12.46
N ILE A 119 4.82 -7.19 -11.51
CA ILE A 119 4.57 -6.85 -10.10
C ILE A 119 5.81 -6.15 -9.50
N ARG A 120 7.01 -6.63 -9.82
CA ARG A 120 8.27 -6.03 -9.35
C ARG A 120 8.43 -4.60 -9.89
N LEU A 121 8.10 -4.36 -11.16
CA LEU A 121 8.10 -3.02 -11.74
C LEU A 121 7.08 -2.10 -11.04
N MET A 122 5.86 -2.58 -10.78
CA MET A 122 4.82 -1.83 -10.07
C MET A 122 5.26 -1.44 -8.65
N LEU A 123 5.80 -2.38 -7.88
CA LEU A 123 6.29 -2.13 -6.52
C LEU A 123 7.44 -1.14 -6.50
N VAL A 124 8.52 -1.44 -7.24
CA VAL A 124 9.73 -0.62 -7.25
C VAL A 124 9.45 0.76 -7.87
N GLY A 125 8.72 0.80 -8.98
CA GLY A 125 8.31 2.02 -9.66
C GLY A 125 7.40 2.89 -8.79
N GLY A 126 6.40 2.28 -8.14
CA GLY A 126 5.51 2.98 -7.20
C GLY A 126 6.27 3.61 -6.04
N VAL A 127 7.17 2.86 -5.40
CA VAL A 127 8.03 3.37 -4.31
C VAL A 127 8.92 4.52 -4.79
N LEU A 128 9.50 4.43 -5.98
CA LEU A 128 10.34 5.49 -6.54
C LEU A 128 9.54 6.77 -6.86
N VAL A 129 8.36 6.64 -7.47
CA VAL A 129 7.46 7.76 -7.75
C VAL A 129 7.02 8.44 -6.47
N ILE A 130 6.61 7.67 -5.46
CA ILE A 130 6.21 8.22 -4.17
C ILE A 130 7.40 8.87 -3.46
N GLY A 131 8.56 8.23 -3.48
CA GLY A 131 9.80 8.82 -2.96
C GLY A 131 10.19 10.13 -3.66
N LEU A 132 9.95 10.24 -4.98
CA LEU A 132 10.15 11.47 -5.75
C LEU A 132 9.17 12.55 -5.31
N LEU A 133 7.89 12.22 -5.16
CA LEU A 133 6.87 13.16 -4.66
C LEU A 133 7.20 13.64 -3.24
N VAL A 134 7.64 12.75 -2.35
CA VAL A 134 8.04 13.09 -0.99
C VAL A 134 9.29 13.99 -0.99
N ASP A 135 10.33 13.67 -1.78
CA ASP A 135 11.54 14.51 -1.86
C ASP A 135 11.23 15.89 -2.47
N THR A 136 10.41 15.94 -3.51
CA THR A 136 10.01 17.21 -4.12
C THR A 136 9.20 18.07 -3.15
N LEU A 137 8.18 17.53 -2.49
CA LEU A 137 7.37 18.27 -1.52
C LEU A 137 8.19 18.68 -0.28
N ALA A 138 8.85 17.73 0.38
CA ALA A 138 9.54 17.97 1.63
C ALA A 138 10.82 18.79 1.43
N VAL A 139 11.58 18.57 0.35
CA VAL A 139 12.91 19.17 0.17
C VAL A 139 12.88 20.32 -0.85
N THR A 140 12.14 20.22 -1.97
CA THR A 140 12.06 21.30 -2.97
C THR A 140 11.11 22.41 -2.56
N PHE A 141 9.89 22.05 -2.14
CA PHE A 141 8.89 23.02 -1.68
C PHE A 141 9.03 23.35 -0.20
N ARG A 142 9.89 22.62 0.53
CA ARG A 142 10.16 22.84 1.97
C ARG A 142 8.87 22.78 2.79
N SER A 143 8.05 21.78 2.50
CA SER A 143 6.77 21.52 3.16
C SER A 143 6.59 20.01 3.33
N ALA A 144 6.78 19.50 4.55
CA ALA A 144 6.66 18.07 4.86
C ALA A 144 5.20 17.64 5.11
N ALA A 145 4.31 18.56 5.52
CA ALA A 145 2.91 18.25 5.72
C ALA A 145 2.23 17.62 4.46
N PRO A 146 2.34 18.20 3.25
CA PRO A 146 1.76 17.57 2.05
C PRO A 146 2.50 16.29 1.62
N ALA A 147 3.76 16.09 2.05
CA ALA A 147 4.51 14.87 1.77
C ALA A 147 3.95 13.64 2.50
N GLY A 148 3.08 13.85 3.50
CA GLY A 148 2.30 12.77 4.11
C GLY A 148 1.30 12.14 3.14
N LEU A 149 0.77 12.88 2.15
CA LEU A 149 -0.26 12.36 1.24
C LEU A 149 0.26 11.24 0.33
N PRO A 150 1.43 11.37 -0.36
CA PRO A 150 1.99 10.24 -1.10
C PRO A 150 2.33 9.03 -0.22
N LEU A 151 2.82 9.25 1.01
CA LEU A 151 3.11 8.15 1.95
C LEU A 151 1.82 7.46 2.40
N LEU A 152 0.76 8.24 2.67
CA LEU A 152 -0.55 7.71 3.00
C LEU A 152 -1.09 6.87 1.84
N ALA A 153 -0.98 7.36 0.60
CA ALA A 153 -1.41 6.60 -0.58
C ALA A 153 -0.68 5.25 -0.71
N LEU A 154 0.65 5.23 -0.49
CA LEU A 154 1.43 3.98 -0.46
C LEU A 154 0.92 3.01 0.61
N TYR A 155 0.71 3.53 1.83
CA TYR A 155 0.22 2.73 2.94
C TYR A 155 -1.21 2.23 2.69
N SER A 156 -2.08 3.05 2.12
CA SER A 156 -3.47 2.68 1.80
C SER A 156 -3.54 1.54 0.81
N VAL A 157 -2.66 1.51 -0.20
CA VAL A 157 -2.56 0.35 -1.12
C VAL A 157 -2.15 -0.90 -0.37
N ALA A 158 -1.15 -0.81 0.51
CA ALA A 158 -0.70 -1.95 1.31
C ALA A 158 -1.80 -2.45 2.26
N ALA A 159 -2.46 -1.54 2.98
CA ALA A 159 -3.52 -1.85 3.94
C ALA A 159 -4.80 -2.38 3.27
N GLY A 160 -5.12 -1.92 2.05
CA GLY A 160 -6.28 -2.44 1.30
C GLY A 160 -6.06 -3.81 0.67
N LEU A 161 -4.82 -4.31 0.68
CA LEU A 161 -4.43 -5.62 0.17
C LEU A 161 -4.07 -6.59 1.30
N SER A 162 -3.56 -6.10 2.42
CA SER A 162 -3.31 -6.89 3.62
C SER A 162 -4.62 -7.33 4.29
N ASP A 163 -4.71 -8.61 4.62
CA ASP A 163 -5.72 -9.16 5.55
C ASP A 163 -5.05 -9.70 6.83
N ASN A 164 -3.82 -9.25 7.10
CA ASN A 164 -3.00 -9.80 8.19
C ASN A 164 -3.21 -8.98 9.46
N GLY A 165 -3.44 -9.65 10.61
CA GLY A 165 -3.60 -9.02 11.94
C GLY A 165 -2.38 -8.23 12.47
N VAL A 166 -1.37 -7.99 11.62
CA VAL A 166 -0.10 -7.32 11.91
C VAL A 166 -0.06 -5.89 11.34
N GLU A 167 -1.14 -5.41 10.72
CA GLU A 167 -1.24 -4.07 10.11
C GLU A 167 -0.88 -2.92 11.06
N TRP A 168 -1.20 -3.06 12.34
CA TRP A 168 -0.88 -2.04 13.34
C TRP A 168 0.63 -1.79 13.49
N LEU A 169 1.47 -2.82 13.32
CA LEU A 169 2.93 -2.69 13.34
C LEU A 169 3.44 -1.92 12.12
N TRP A 170 2.92 -2.25 10.94
CA TRP A 170 3.29 -1.57 9.70
C TRP A 170 2.80 -0.12 9.68
N PHE A 171 1.61 0.13 10.23
CA PHE A 171 1.09 1.48 10.47
C PHE A 171 2.04 2.29 11.36
N LEU A 172 2.43 1.73 12.51
CA LEU A 172 3.36 2.39 13.43
C LEU A 172 4.69 2.72 12.76
N LEU A 173 5.20 1.79 11.94
CA LEU A 173 6.45 1.98 11.20
C LEU A 173 6.34 3.12 10.18
N ALA A 174 5.28 3.13 9.37
CA ALA A 174 5.01 4.18 8.38
C ALA A 174 4.79 5.54 9.05
N ALA A 175 3.99 5.58 10.13
CA ALA A 175 3.71 6.79 10.89
C ALA A 175 4.95 7.34 11.60
N ALA A 176 5.83 6.47 12.12
CA ALA A 176 7.11 6.88 12.69
C ALA A 176 8.01 7.55 11.65
N GLY A 177 8.04 7.03 10.42
CA GLY A 177 8.74 7.64 9.29
C GLY A 177 8.23 9.05 8.98
N TYR A 178 6.91 9.22 8.88
CA TYR A 178 6.30 10.53 8.64
C TYR A 178 6.54 11.54 9.79
N LEU A 179 6.40 11.10 11.05
CA LEU A 179 6.68 11.94 12.22
C LEU A 179 8.15 12.36 12.28
N MET A 180 9.08 11.49 11.88
CA MET A 180 10.51 11.82 11.78
C MET A 180 10.76 12.91 10.73
N LEU A 181 10.03 12.88 9.61
CA LEU A 181 10.09 13.91 8.58
C LEU A 181 9.57 15.26 9.08
N LEU A 182 8.40 15.29 9.73
CA LEU A 182 7.84 16.49 10.35
C LEU A 182 8.77 17.09 11.42
N LEU A 183 9.35 16.24 12.27
CA LEU A 183 10.29 16.68 13.31
C LEU A 183 11.59 17.24 12.71
N ALA A 184 12.03 16.74 11.56
CA ALA A 184 13.21 17.24 10.87
C ALA A 184 12.96 18.63 10.26
N GLU A 185 11.78 18.86 9.68
CA GLU A 185 11.40 20.16 9.10
C GLU A 185 11.12 21.21 10.19
N GLY A 186 10.35 20.84 11.23
CA GLY A 186 10.03 21.75 12.34
C GLY A 186 11.29 22.30 13.02
N ARG A 187 12.32 21.46 13.17
CA ARG A 187 13.64 21.89 13.70
C ARG A 187 14.33 22.91 12.79
N ASP A 188 14.28 22.75 11.48
CA ASP A 188 14.93 23.68 10.55
C ASP A 188 14.21 25.03 10.51
N ARG A 189 12.87 25.05 10.60
CA ARG A 189 12.08 26.29 10.73
C ARG A 189 12.36 27.02 12.04
N LEU A 190 12.38 26.29 13.17
CA LEU A 190 12.68 26.85 14.49
C LEU A 190 14.11 27.42 14.58
N ALA A 191 15.09 26.73 14.00
CA ALA A 191 16.49 27.20 13.96
C ALA A 191 16.66 28.48 13.11
N GLN A 192 15.80 28.70 12.11
CA GLN A 192 15.78 29.95 11.34
C GLN A 192 15.19 31.11 12.12
N TRP A 193 14.09 30.89 12.85
CA TRP A 193 13.48 31.91 13.72
C TRP A 193 14.34 32.28 14.93
N GLY A 194 15.03 31.31 15.53
CA GLY A 194 15.93 31.57 16.67
C GLY A 194 17.11 32.50 16.35
N ARG A 195 17.50 32.64 15.08
CA ARG A 195 18.50 33.64 14.65
C ARG A 195 17.93 35.05 14.49
N VAL A 196 16.64 35.20 14.23
CA VAL A 196 15.98 36.51 14.05
C VAL A 196 15.68 37.17 15.39
N PHE A 197 15.45 36.38 16.45
CA PHE A 197 15.25 36.89 17.81
C PHE A 197 16.51 36.85 18.72
N GLY A 198 17.66 36.48 18.16
CA GLY A 198 18.92 36.25 18.90
C GLY A 198 19.87 37.44 19.02
N THR A 199 19.41 38.67 18.82
CA THR A 199 20.18 39.91 19.05
C THR A 199 19.70 40.62 20.31
N ALA A 200 19.87 39.99 21.46
CA ALA A 200 19.90 40.70 22.74
C ALA A 200 21.23 40.39 23.43
N ALA A 201 21.90 41.45 23.88
CA ALA A 201 23.26 41.47 24.38
C ALA A 201 23.59 40.31 25.34
N ARG A 202 24.73 39.65 25.09
CA ARG A 202 25.22 38.51 25.87
C ARG A 202 25.84 39.01 27.17
N GLY A 203 25.23 38.69 28.30
CA GLY A 203 25.89 38.70 29.61
C GLY A 203 26.65 37.39 29.85
N PRO A 204 27.85 37.40 30.45
CA PRO A 204 28.61 36.19 30.75
C PRO A 204 27.93 35.45 31.92
N GLY A 205 27.26 34.33 31.64
CA GLY A 205 26.68 33.45 32.67
C GLY A 205 25.33 32.80 32.35
N SER A 206 24.65 33.21 31.28
CA SER A 206 23.38 32.59 30.90
C SER A 206 23.59 31.26 30.17
N ARG A 207 23.30 30.16 30.87
CA ARG A 207 23.23 28.81 30.29
C ARG A 207 22.22 28.84 29.13
N PRO A 208 22.57 28.38 27.92
CA PRO A 208 21.68 28.49 26.77
C PRO A 208 20.34 27.81 27.08
N PRO A 209 19.18 28.45 26.84
CA PRO A 209 17.89 27.76 26.96
C PRO A 209 17.95 26.54 26.06
N GLY A 210 17.88 25.36 26.67
CA GLY A 210 18.16 24.11 26.00
C GLY A 210 17.24 23.93 24.80
N ALA A 211 17.82 23.78 23.60
CA ALA A 211 17.13 23.41 22.36
C ALA A 211 16.27 22.13 22.47
N ALA A 212 16.30 21.44 23.61
CA ALA A 212 15.51 20.26 23.94
C ALA A 212 14.07 20.53 24.39
N ALA A 213 13.74 21.73 24.90
CA ALA A 213 12.38 22.05 25.38
C ALA A 213 11.31 21.97 24.26
N PRO A 214 11.47 22.60 23.08
CA PRO A 214 10.48 22.48 22.01
C PRO A 214 10.43 21.08 21.38
N VAL A 215 11.55 20.36 21.34
CA VAL A 215 11.61 18.97 20.81
C VAL A 215 10.81 17.99 21.68
N ARG A 216 10.82 18.19 23.00
CA ARG A 216 10.02 17.36 23.94
C ARG A 216 8.52 17.57 23.72
N THR A 217 8.07 18.80 23.53
CA THR A 217 6.65 19.10 23.29
C THR A 217 6.18 18.54 21.95
N GLY A 218 6.96 18.72 20.88
CA GLY A 218 6.65 18.15 19.56
C GLY A 218 6.55 16.62 19.59
N ARG A 219 7.45 15.94 20.32
CA ARG A 219 7.40 14.48 20.48
C ARG A 219 6.18 14.01 21.26
N ARG A 220 5.73 14.77 22.26
CA ARG A 220 4.50 14.47 23.03
C ARG A 220 3.26 14.59 22.16
N ILE A 221 3.14 15.66 21.38
CA ILE A 221 2.01 15.86 20.46
C ILE A 221 1.98 14.72 19.42
N GLY A 222 3.13 14.37 18.85
CA GLY A 222 3.24 13.24 17.91
C GLY A 222 2.84 11.90 18.55
N ALA A 223 3.26 11.63 19.79
CA ALA A 223 2.87 10.43 20.52
C ALA A 223 1.37 10.38 20.84
N VAL A 224 0.79 11.50 21.24
CA VAL A 224 -0.66 11.62 21.49
C VAL A 224 -1.44 11.43 20.21
N ALA A 225 -1.04 12.07 19.10
CA ALA A 225 -1.68 11.92 17.81
C ALA A 225 -1.62 10.46 17.30
N LEU A 226 -0.47 9.79 17.47
CA LEU A 226 -0.31 8.39 17.12
C LEU A 226 -1.20 7.48 17.98
N GLY A 227 -1.28 7.74 19.29
CA GLY A 227 -2.16 7.02 20.20
C GLY A 227 -3.63 7.19 19.83
N ILE A 228 -4.07 8.40 19.51
CA ILE A 228 -5.43 8.67 19.02
C ILE A 228 -5.68 7.91 17.71
N ALA A 229 -4.73 7.93 16.76
CA ALA A 229 -4.87 7.23 15.49
C ALA A 229 -5.01 5.70 15.63
N LEU A 230 -4.44 5.11 16.70
CA LEU A 230 -4.61 3.69 17.03
C LEU A 230 -5.94 3.39 17.73
N VAL A 231 -6.42 4.29 18.58
CA VAL A 231 -7.61 4.08 19.39
C VAL A 231 -8.90 4.40 18.62
N VAL A 232 -8.90 5.44 17.78
CA VAL A 232 -10.08 5.89 17.03
C VAL A 232 -10.71 4.77 16.19
N PRO A 233 -9.94 3.96 15.41
CA PRO A 233 -10.52 2.87 14.64
C PRO A 233 -11.27 1.81 15.46
N LEU A 234 -10.94 1.63 16.75
CA LEU A 234 -11.60 0.65 17.62
C LEU A 234 -13.03 1.05 18.00
N GLY A 235 -13.33 2.36 17.95
CA GLY A 235 -14.67 2.89 18.21
C GLY A 235 -15.49 3.11 16.94
N LEU A 236 -14.90 2.94 15.76
CA LEU A 236 -15.59 3.08 14.49
C LEU A 236 -16.16 1.73 14.05
N PRO A 237 -17.42 1.67 13.59
CA PRO A 237 -17.94 0.46 12.97
C PRO A 237 -17.06 0.09 11.77
N SER A 238 -16.67 -1.18 11.68
CA SER A 238 -15.78 -1.64 10.60
C SER A 238 -16.49 -1.48 9.27
N MET A 239 -16.00 -0.56 8.43
CA MET A 239 -16.44 -0.42 7.05
C MET A 239 -15.78 -1.54 6.25
N ASN A 240 -16.42 -2.71 6.20
CA ASN A 240 -15.92 -3.90 5.50
C ASN A 240 -16.02 -3.79 3.96
N GLY A 241 -15.82 -2.59 3.39
CA GLY A 241 -15.90 -2.37 1.94
C GLY A 241 -14.97 -1.24 1.53
N GLY A 242 -13.81 -1.59 1.00
CA GLY A 242 -12.89 -0.60 0.42
C GLY A 242 -13.49 0.07 -0.82
N LEU A 243 -13.13 1.32 -1.09
CA LEU A 243 -13.51 2.04 -2.32
C LEU A 243 -13.09 1.34 -3.63
N LEU A 244 -12.17 0.37 -3.54
CA LEU A 244 -11.70 -0.45 -4.67
C LEU A 244 -12.44 -1.79 -4.79
N ASP A 245 -13.30 -2.15 -3.84
CA ASP A 245 -14.09 -3.38 -3.86
C ASP A 245 -15.22 -3.31 -4.92
N ALA A 246 -15.68 -2.09 -5.22
CA ALA A 246 -16.57 -1.82 -6.35
C ALA A 246 -15.90 -1.93 -7.73
N ALA A 247 -14.55 -1.89 -7.78
CA ALA A 247 -13.77 -1.89 -9.02
C ALA A 247 -13.11 -3.24 -9.34
N GLY A 248 -13.19 -4.22 -8.44
CA GLY A 248 -12.62 -5.54 -8.67
C GLY A 248 -13.29 -6.58 -7.79
N SER A 249 -13.99 -7.53 -8.42
CA SER A 249 -14.59 -8.70 -7.80
C SER A 249 -13.55 -9.52 -7.02
N ARG A 250 -13.35 -9.23 -5.73
CA ARG A 250 -12.45 -10.01 -4.88
C ARG A 250 -13.24 -11.11 -4.17
N VAL A 251 -13.03 -12.34 -4.62
CA VAL A 251 -13.40 -13.55 -3.87
C VAL A 251 -12.32 -13.78 -2.81
N GLY A 252 -12.47 -13.14 -1.65
CA GLY A 252 -11.64 -13.39 -0.47
C GLY A 252 -12.26 -14.46 0.42
N ARG A 253 -11.67 -15.66 0.46
CA ARG A 253 -12.05 -16.73 1.38
C ARG A 253 -11.17 -16.64 2.63
N GLY A 254 -11.61 -15.88 3.63
CA GLY A 254 -10.94 -15.76 4.93
C GLY A 254 -11.31 -16.92 5.88
N THR A 255 -10.31 -17.57 6.45
CA THR A 255 -10.46 -18.47 7.59
C THR A 255 -10.19 -17.71 8.88
N GLY A 256 -11.24 -17.45 9.67
CA GLY A 256 -11.12 -17.02 11.07
C GLY A 256 -11.84 -15.71 11.38
N GLY A 257 -12.92 -15.80 12.15
CA GLY A 257 -13.63 -14.66 12.72
C GLY A 257 -15.05 -14.52 12.19
N SER A 258 -16.02 -14.55 13.09
CA SER A 258 -17.46 -14.43 12.86
C SER A 258 -17.83 -13.13 12.15
N GLY A 259 -17.62 -13.06 10.84
CA GLY A 259 -18.07 -11.98 9.97
C GLY A 259 -19.31 -12.44 9.22
N THR A 260 -20.39 -11.69 9.37
CA THR A 260 -21.56 -11.72 8.48
C THR A 260 -21.06 -11.76 7.04
N ILE A 261 -21.16 -12.92 6.41
CA ILE A 261 -20.95 -13.07 4.98
C ILE A 261 -21.99 -12.16 4.35
N SER A 262 -21.56 -11.06 3.74
CA SER A 262 -22.39 -10.31 2.82
C SER A 262 -22.80 -11.28 1.72
N GLU A 263 -23.97 -11.88 1.87
CA GLU A 263 -24.70 -12.55 0.82
C GLU A 263 -24.97 -11.51 -0.26
N VAL A 264 -24.00 -11.33 -1.16
CA VAL A 264 -24.30 -10.76 -2.47
C VAL A 264 -25.34 -11.71 -3.05
N SER A 265 -26.57 -11.23 -3.19
CA SER A 265 -27.68 -12.03 -3.69
C SER A 265 -27.27 -12.59 -5.05
N PRO A 266 -27.11 -13.92 -5.20
CA PRO A 266 -26.58 -14.52 -6.43
C PRO A 266 -27.45 -14.17 -7.64
N LEU A 267 -28.73 -13.85 -7.44
CA LEU A 267 -29.63 -13.33 -8.47
C LEU A 267 -29.19 -12.00 -9.07
N VAL A 268 -28.74 -11.04 -8.25
CA VAL A 268 -28.33 -9.70 -8.73
C VAL A 268 -27.03 -9.81 -9.50
N SER A 269 -26.08 -10.60 -8.99
CA SER A 269 -24.84 -10.90 -9.70
C SER A 269 -25.06 -11.70 -10.98
N LEU A 270 -26.05 -12.60 -11.04
CA LEU A 270 -26.41 -13.34 -12.26
C LEU A 270 -27.12 -12.45 -13.29
N GLN A 271 -28.02 -11.56 -12.86
CA GLN A 271 -28.72 -10.64 -13.77
C GLN A 271 -27.75 -9.68 -14.44
N ASP A 272 -26.90 -9.01 -13.66
CA ASP A 272 -25.85 -8.15 -14.20
C ASP A 272 -24.84 -8.97 -15.00
N SER A 273 -24.68 -10.26 -14.66
CA SER A 273 -23.75 -11.10 -15.38
C SER A 273 -24.24 -11.59 -16.74
N LEU A 274 -25.56 -11.76 -16.88
CA LEU A 274 -26.23 -12.22 -18.09
C LEU A 274 -26.62 -11.06 -19.04
N ASN A 275 -26.75 -9.82 -18.53
CA ASN A 275 -27.02 -8.62 -19.32
C ASN A 275 -25.73 -7.85 -19.64
N VAL A 276 -24.77 -8.50 -20.29
CA VAL A 276 -23.54 -7.83 -20.79
C VAL A 276 -23.52 -7.94 -22.31
N ASP A 277 -23.18 -6.84 -22.99
CA ASP A 277 -23.15 -6.75 -24.46
C ASP A 277 -21.95 -7.48 -25.11
N GLU A 278 -21.07 -8.09 -24.31
CA GLU A 278 -19.86 -8.78 -24.75
C GLU A 278 -19.82 -10.22 -24.25
N ASP A 279 -19.46 -11.15 -25.15
CA ASP A 279 -19.30 -12.57 -24.83
C ASP A 279 -18.10 -12.78 -23.89
N ARG A 280 -18.36 -13.43 -22.75
CA ARG A 280 -17.32 -13.81 -21.78
C ARG A 280 -17.45 -15.25 -21.34
N GLN A 281 -16.32 -15.90 -21.14
CA GLN A 281 -16.28 -17.27 -20.65
C GLN A 281 -16.61 -17.31 -19.14
N VAL A 282 -17.76 -17.88 -18.78
CA VAL A 282 -18.22 -18.00 -17.38
C VAL A 282 -17.69 -19.28 -16.72
N MET A 283 -17.71 -20.41 -17.44
CA MET A 283 -17.23 -21.69 -16.94
C MET A 283 -16.82 -22.59 -18.11
N SER A 284 -15.84 -23.46 -17.88
CA SER A 284 -15.52 -24.57 -18.78
C SER A 284 -15.78 -25.89 -18.06
N VAL A 285 -16.47 -26.81 -18.73
CA VAL A 285 -16.81 -28.12 -18.17
C VAL A 285 -16.28 -29.19 -19.12
N ARG A 286 -15.53 -30.14 -18.56
CA ARG A 286 -15.15 -31.37 -19.24
C ARG A 286 -15.97 -32.50 -18.64
N THR A 287 -16.66 -33.25 -19.48
CA THR A 287 -17.47 -34.40 -19.07
C THR A 287 -17.15 -35.61 -19.93
N GLU A 288 -17.32 -36.80 -19.35
CA GLU A 288 -17.19 -38.08 -20.04
C GLU A 288 -18.57 -38.66 -20.43
N LEU A 289 -19.65 -37.93 -20.13
CA LEU A 289 -21.01 -38.30 -20.51
C LEU A 289 -21.16 -38.29 -22.04
N THR A 290 -21.71 -39.39 -22.58
CA THR A 290 -21.95 -39.55 -24.01
C THR A 290 -23.20 -38.78 -24.48
N ASP A 291 -24.13 -38.50 -23.57
CA ASP A 291 -25.32 -37.68 -23.80
C ASP A 291 -25.36 -36.54 -22.78
N VAL A 292 -25.53 -35.31 -23.26
CA VAL A 292 -25.51 -34.07 -22.49
C VAL A 292 -26.86 -33.34 -22.51
N THR A 293 -27.89 -33.95 -23.10
CA THR A 293 -29.21 -33.32 -23.30
C THR A 293 -29.88 -32.94 -21.98
N ASP A 294 -29.61 -33.69 -20.91
CA ASP A 294 -30.15 -33.44 -19.55
C ASP A 294 -29.12 -32.84 -18.58
N LEU A 295 -28.00 -32.30 -19.08
CA LEU A 295 -26.95 -31.74 -18.22
C LEU A 295 -27.33 -30.33 -17.72
N TYR A 296 -28.01 -30.27 -16.57
CA TYR A 296 -28.32 -29.02 -15.89
C TYR A 296 -27.28 -28.69 -14.82
N LEU A 297 -26.60 -27.55 -14.99
CA LEU A 297 -25.66 -27.01 -14.01
C LEU A 297 -26.38 -26.17 -12.97
N ARG A 298 -26.69 -26.77 -11.81
CA ARG A 298 -27.36 -26.09 -10.71
C ARG A 298 -26.36 -25.27 -9.87
N ILE A 299 -26.58 -23.97 -9.78
CA ILE A 299 -25.74 -23.04 -9.00
C ILE A 299 -26.33 -22.80 -7.60
N VAL A 300 -27.59 -22.40 -7.51
CA VAL A 300 -28.30 -22.12 -6.26
C VAL A 300 -29.76 -22.54 -6.35
N SER A 301 -30.36 -22.93 -5.23
CA SER A 301 -31.81 -23.13 -5.09
C SER A 301 -32.42 -21.97 -4.32
N LEU A 302 -33.53 -21.42 -4.83
CA LEU A 302 -34.28 -20.36 -4.19
C LEU A 302 -35.58 -20.97 -3.67
N ASP A 303 -35.68 -21.09 -2.35
CA ASP A 303 -36.70 -21.87 -1.66
C ASP A 303 -37.59 -21.02 -0.72
N GLU A 304 -37.29 -19.73 -0.56
CA GLU A 304 -38.06 -18.79 0.25
C GLU A 304 -38.68 -17.70 -0.62
N PHE A 305 -39.98 -17.43 -0.48
CA PHE A 305 -40.68 -16.37 -1.22
C PHE A 305 -41.17 -15.28 -0.27
N ASP A 306 -40.74 -14.04 -0.50
CA ASP A 306 -41.04 -12.90 0.38
C ASP A 306 -42.27 -12.06 -0.03
N GLY A 307 -43.04 -12.54 -1.01
CA GLY A 307 -44.18 -11.84 -1.60
C GLY A 307 -43.85 -11.09 -2.89
N THR A 308 -42.57 -10.84 -3.18
CA THR A 308 -42.13 -10.17 -4.41
C THR A 308 -41.01 -10.92 -5.12
N THR A 309 -40.11 -11.57 -4.38
CA THR A 309 -38.88 -12.16 -4.90
C THR A 309 -38.61 -13.52 -4.25
N TRP A 310 -38.06 -14.46 -5.01
CA TRP A 310 -37.53 -15.72 -4.51
C TRP A 310 -36.11 -15.53 -3.99
N LYS A 311 -35.83 -16.03 -2.79
CA LYS A 311 -34.56 -15.91 -2.08
C LYS A 311 -34.11 -17.29 -1.59
N PRO A 312 -32.79 -17.52 -1.45
CA PRO A 312 -32.30 -18.72 -0.81
C PRO A 312 -32.60 -18.66 0.70
N SER A 313 -32.94 -19.79 1.29
CA SER A 313 -33.16 -19.90 2.73
C SER A 313 -31.88 -19.62 3.50
N LYS A 314 -31.99 -18.81 4.55
CA LYS A 314 -30.88 -18.54 5.46
C LYS A 314 -30.55 -19.82 6.24
N ARG A 315 -29.42 -20.44 5.92
CA ARG A 315 -28.90 -21.55 6.73
C ARG A 315 -28.36 -20.98 8.04
N SER A 316 -28.96 -21.36 9.16
CA SER A 316 -28.41 -21.03 10.47
C SER A 316 -27.07 -21.77 10.65
N HIS A 317 -25.98 -21.01 10.72
CA HIS A 317 -24.68 -21.58 11.03
C HIS A 317 -24.66 -21.92 12.52
N THR A 318 -24.85 -23.21 12.82
CA THR A 318 -24.61 -23.70 14.18
C THR A 318 -23.10 -23.78 14.37
N ALA A 319 -22.57 -23.09 15.37
CA ALA A 319 -21.15 -23.18 15.70
C ALA A 319 -20.77 -24.63 15.98
N VAL A 320 -19.64 -25.08 15.43
CA VAL A 320 -19.10 -26.41 15.75
C VAL A 320 -18.79 -26.42 17.24
N PRO A 321 -19.33 -27.37 18.03
CA PRO A 321 -19.06 -27.45 19.46
C PRO A 321 -17.56 -27.55 19.72
N GLN A 322 -17.03 -26.76 20.67
CA GLN A 322 -15.68 -26.96 21.15
C GLN A 322 -15.67 -28.15 22.11
N GLY A 323 -15.28 -29.32 21.61
CA GLY A 323 -15.24 -30.56 22.37
C GLY A 323 -15.32 -31.81 21.48
N PRO A 324 -15.19 -33.02 22.05
CA PRO A 324 -15.47 -34.24 21.31
C PRO A 324 -16.92 -34.22 20.82
N PHE A 325 -17.12 -34.60 19.56
CA PHE A 325 -18.47 -34.72 19.00
C PHE A 325 -19.29 -35.71 19.84
N PRO A 326 -20.59 -35.45 20.04
CA PRO A 326 -21.46 -36.43 20.67
C PRO A 326 -21.41 -37.73 19.89
N THR A 327 -21.37 -38.86 20.60
CA THR A 327 -21.43 -40.18 19.98
C THR A 327 -22.70 -40.27 19.13
N PRO A 328 -22.62 -40.79 17.88
CA PRO A 328 -23.79 -40.88 17.02
C PRO A 328 -24.95 -41.61 17.72
N PRO A 329 -26.20 -41.20 17.48
CA PRO A 329 -27.35 -41.91 18.01
C PRO A 329 -27.26 -43.40 17.63
N GLY A 330 -27.30 -44.29 18.64
CA GLY A 330 -27.22 -45.74 18.45
C GLY A 330 -25.84 -46.39 18.58
N LEU A 331 -24.78 -45.63 18.89
CA LEU A 331 -23.42 -46.15 19.14
C LEU A 331 -22.90 -45.82 20.55
N GLY A 332 -23.81 -45.51 21.48
CA GLY A 332 -23.47 -45.22 22.86
C GLY A 332 -23.14 -46.49 23.67
N PRO A 333 -22.35 -46.40 24.75
CA PRO A 333 -21.94 -47.55 25.57
C PRO A 333 -23.07 -48.24 26.36
N GLY A 334 -24.33 -47.87 26.11
CA GLY A 334 -25.53 -48.47 26.70
C GLY A 334 -26.51 -49.03 25.66
N VAL A 335 -26.07 -49.21 24.41
CA VAL A 335 -26.80 -49.91 23.33
C VAL A 335 -26.05 -51.19 22.99
#